data_AF-A0A7S1HSM2-F1
#
_entry.id   AF-A0A7S1HSM2-F1
#
_cell.length_a   1.000
_cell.length_b   1.000
_cell.length_c   1.000
_cell.angle_alpha   90.00
_cell.angle_beta   90.00
_cell.angle_gamma   90.00
#
_symmetry.space_group_name_H-M   'P 1'
#
loop_
_entity.id
_entity.type
_entity.pdbx_description
1 polymer ?
#
loop_
_entity_poly.entity_id
_entity_poly.type
_entity_poly.pdbx_seq_one_letter_code
_entity_poly.pdbx_strand_id
1 'polypeptide(L)'
;DSQLVVDTVLYWMDGWKRRGWKTKAGKPVENVDLWIEIQEALEERTAETFWVKVPSHVDIEGNEQADTLAKKGVEKHGVKLTGEEGQVREQESKKRKAHSKKEEEERQWSKGSRKRFPEEKSECVPQGKRQR
;
A
#
# COMPACT_ATOMS: atom_id res chain seq x y z
N ASP A 1 -5.53 -2.60 9.41
CA ASP A 1 -4.75 -2.69 8.15
C ASP A 1 -3.91 -1.43 7.83
N SER A 2 -4.24 -0.26 8.39
CA SER A 2 -3.59 1.03 8.09
C SER A 2 -2.08 1.05 8.37
N GLN A 3 -1.28 1.10 7.30
CA GLN A 3 0.19 1.15 7.39
C GLN A 3 0.69 2.37 8.17
N LEU A 4 0.12 3.54 7.89
CA LEU A 4 0.54 4.81 8.51
C LEU A 4 0.45 4.74 10.04
N VAL A 5 -0.69 4.27 10.55
CA VAL A 5 -0.94 4.19 12.00
C VAL A 5 0.01 3.19 12.64
N VAL A 6 0.13 1.99 12.04
CA VAL A 6 1.02 0.94 12.54
C VAL A 6 2.46 1.42 12.61
N ASP A 7 2.99 1.98 11.52
CA ASP A 7 4.39 2.43 11.49
C ASP A 7 4.63 3.59 12.44
N THR A 8 3.65 4.48 12.56
CA THR A 8 3.75 5.63 13.47
C THR A 8 3.87 5.16 14.90
N VAL A 9 2.96 4.31 15.36
CA VAL A 9 2.96 3.84 16.76
C VAL A 9 4.15 2.94 17.04
N LEU A 10 4.55 2.07 16.10
CA LEU A 10 5.64 1.12 16.33
C LEU A 10 7.04 1.71 16.17
N TYR A 11 7.23 2.70 15.30
CA TYR A 11 8.57 3.12 14.90
C TYR A 11 8.84 4.62 14.98
N TRP A 12 7.85 5.48 14.73
CA TRP A 12 8.12 6.92 14.53
C TRP A 12 7.77 7.79 15.74
N MET A 13 6.72 7.43 16.48
CA MET A 13 6.14 8.25 17.55
C MET A 13 7.17 8.62 18.61
N ASP A 14 7.94 7.65 19.11
CA ASP A 14 9.02 7.91 20.08
C ASP A 14 10.10 8.84 19.53
N GLY A 15 10.43 8.69 18.26
CA GLY A 15 11.38 9.54 17.55
C GLY A 15 10.88 10.97 17.39
N TRP A 16 9.59 11.15 17.11
CA TRP A 16 8.96 12.46 17.01
C TRP A 16 8.84 13.13 18.38
N LYS A 17 8.41 12.42 19.42
CA LYS A 17 8.34 12.91 20.80
C LYS A 17 9.69 13.48 21.25
N ARG A 18 10.78 12.73 21.02
CA ARG A 18 12.15 13.18 21.34
C ARG A 18 12.59 14.43 20.57
N ARG A 19 12.07 14.63 19.35
CA ARG A 19 12.37 15.79 18.50
C ARG A 19 11.35 16.94 18.63
N GLY A 20 10.47 16.89 19.63
CA GLY A 20 9.42 17.89 19.81
C GLY A 20 8.44 17.92 18.63
N TRP A 21 8.01 16.75 18.16
CA TRP A 21 7.06 16.55 17.07
C TRP A 21 7.51 17.14 15.72
N LYS A 22 8.79 16.95 15.42
CA LYS A 22 9.39 17.32 14.13
C LYS A 22 9.87 16.10 13.35
N THR A 23 9.64 16.16 12.04
CA THR A 23 10.16 15.21 11.06
C THR A 23 11.69 15.31 10.97
N LYS A 24 12.34 14.35 10.31
CA LYS A 24 13.79 14.37 10.08
C LYS A 24 14.24 15.61 9.30
N ALA A 25 13.36 16.15 8.45
CA ALA A 25 13.60 17.38 7.70
C ALA A 25 13.39 18.67 8.52
N GLY A 26 13.09 18.56 9.82
CA GLY A 26 12.87 19.70 10.72
C GLY A 26 11.48 20.34 10.61
N LYS A 27 10.63 19.89 9.68
CA LYS A 27 9.25 20.34 9.56
C LYS A 27 8.37 19.74 10.66
N PRO A 28 7.32 20.43 11.12
CA PRO A 28 6.29 19.85 11.97
C PRO A 28 5.72 18.57 11.37
N VAL A 29 5.42 17.59 12.21
CA VAL A 29 4.69 16.38 11.79
C VAL A 29 3.25 16.78 11.44
N GLU A 30 2.75 16.25 10.33
CA GLU A 30 1.36 16.47 9.92
C GLU A 30 0.39 15.80 10.89
N ASN A 31 -0.71 16.48 11.20
CA ASN A 31 -1.75 16.02 12.14
C ASN A 31 -1.19 15.66 13.53
N VAL A 32 -0.23 16.46 14.02
CA VAL A 32 0.44 16.26 15.32
C VAL A 32 -0.54 16.18 16.48
N ASP A 33 -1.61 16.96 16.44
CA ASP A 33 -2.72 16.98 17.38
C ASP A 33 -3.34 15.57 17.54
N LEU A 34 -3.68 14.91 16.44
CA LEU A 34 -4.24 13.56 16.47
C LEU A 34 -3.25 12.53 17.03
N TRP A 35 -1.96 12.69 16.76
CA TRP A 35 -0.95 11.77 17.27
C TRP A 35 -0.71 11.91 18.78
N ILE A 36 -0.84 13.12 19.31
CA ILE A 36 -0.78 13.38 20.75
C ILE A 36 -1.97 12.71 21.44
N GLU A 37 -3.18 12.90 20.92
CA GLU A 37 -4.39 12.26 21.49
C GLU A 37 -4.28 10.73 21.48
N ILE A 38 -3.79 10.14 20.39
CA ILE A 38 -3.56 8.69 20.32
C ILE A 38 -2.53 8.26 21.36
N GLN A 39 -1.45 9.01 21.52
CA GLN A 39 -0.39 8.69 22.48
C GLN A 39 -0.90 8.77 23.92
N GLU A 40 -1.67 9.79 24.28
CA GLU A 40 -2.31 9.90 25.59
C GLU A 40 -3.25 8.73 25.86
N ALA A 41 -4.10 8.36 24.89
CA ALA A 41 -5.02 7.23 25.02
C ALA A 41 -4.29 5.87 25.14
N LEU A 42 -3.10 5.75 24.56
CA LEU A 42 -2.26 4.55 24.71
C LEU A 42 -1.58 4.49 26.09
N GLU A 43 -1.16 5.63 26.63
CA GLU A 43 -0.56 5.72 27.96
C GLU A 43 -1.59 5.52 29.10
N GLU A 44 -2.83 5.97 28.89
CA GLU A 44 -3.92 5.76 29.86
C GLU A 44 -4.39 4.29 29.93
N ARG A 45 -4.18 3.52 28.86
CA ARG A 45 -4.64 2.14 28.80
C ARG A 45 -3.86 1.25 29.76
N THR A 46 -4.58 0.64 30.70
CA THR A 46 -4.02 -0.26 31.72
C THR A 46 -3.87 -1.71 31.25
N ALA A 47 -4.54 -2.09 30.16
CA ALA A 47 -4.49 -3.44 29.60
C ALA A 47 -3.32 -3.61 28.62
N GLU A 48 -2.67 -4.77 28.66
CA GLU A 48 -1.64 -5.14 27.69
C GLU A 48 -2.19 -5.06 26.26
N THR A 49 -1.53 -4.27 25.42
CA THR A 49 -1.98 -4.00 24.06
C THR A 49 -0.92 -4.41 23.07
N PHE A 50 -1.31 -5.24 22.09
CA PHE A 50 -0.44 -5.69 21.02
C PHE A 50 -0.93 -5.12 19.69
N TRP A 51 0.01 -4.57 18.91
CA TRP A 51 -0.27 -4.07 17.58
C TRP A 51 -0.02 -5.17 16.56
N VAL A 52 -1.08 -5.63 15.89
CA VAL A 52 -0.99 -6.60 14.81
C VAL A 52 -1.44 -5.93 13.52
N LYS A 53 -0.51 -5.81 12.56
CA LYS A 53 -0.86 -5.38 11.22
C LYS A 53 -1.49 -6.53 10.46
N VAL A 54 -2.78 -6.37 10.14
CA VAL A 54 -3.50 -7.29 9.26
C VAL A 54 -3.38 -6.85 7.79
N PRO A 55 -3.35 -7.79 6.83
CA PRO A 55 -3.41 -7.45 5.41
C PRO A 55 -4.74 -6.79 5.04
N SER A 56 -4.72 -5.81 4.13
CA SER A 56 -5.95 -5.24 3.57
C SER A 56 -6.65 -6.26 2.65
N HIS A 57 -7.99 -6.22 2.62
CA HIS A 57 -8.85 -7.06 1.76
C HIS A 57 -8.74 -8.56 2.01
N VAL A 58 -8.45 -8.94 3.25
CA VAL A 58 -8.60 -10.31 3.72
C VAL A 58 -9.83 -10.33 4.61
N ASP A 59 -10.66 -11.37 4.48
CA ASP A 59 -11.93 -11.57 5.22
C ASP A 59 -11.69 -11.74 6.74
N ILE A 60 -11.28 -10.64 7.37
CA ILE A 60 -11.10 -10.50 8.81
C ILE A 60 -12.30 -9.69 9.28
N GLU A 61 -13.28 -10.39 9.83
CA GLU A 61 -14.58 -9.86 10.23
C GLU A 61 -14.47 -8.50 10.96
N GLY A 62 -13.58 -8.38 11.95
CA GLY A 62 -13.42 -7.14 12.70
C GLY A 62 -12.87 -5.96 11.88
N ASN A 63 -12.00 -6.22 10.89
CA ASN A 63 -11.47 -5.18 10.00
C ASN A 63 -12.53 -4.73 9.00
N GLU A 64 -13.28 -5.67 8.42
CA GLU A 64 -14.36 -5.38 7.47
C GLU A 64 -15.50 -4.60 8.14
N GLN A 65 -15.83 -4.93 9.39
CA GLN A 65 -16.78 -4.15 10.20
C GLN A 65 -16.27 -2.73 10.45
N ALA A 66 -14.99 -2.57 10.81
CA ALA A 66 -14.39 -1.25 11.02
C ALA A 66 -14.40 -0.39 9.74
N ASP A 67 -14.05 -0.96 8.59
CA ASP A 67 -14.10 -0.27 7.29
C ASP A 67 -15.53 0.14 6.92
N THR A 68 -16.50 -0.74 7.14
CA THR A 68 -17.92 -0.45 6.92
C THR A 68 -18.40 0.71 7.80
N LEU A 69 -18.02 0.74 9.08
CA LEU A 69 -18.37 1.83 10.00
C LEU A 69 -17.69 3.14 9.61
N ALA A 70 -16.42 3.10 9.20
CA ALA A 70 -15.70 4.27 8.73
C ALA A 70 -16.37 4.88 7.48
N LYS A 71 -16.78 4.05 6.51
CA LYS A 71 -17.52 4.48 5.31
C LYS A 71 -18.85 5.16 5.66
N LYS A 72 -19.62 4.58 6.59
CA LYS A 72 -20.86 5.18 7.10
C LYS A 72 -20.60 6.53 7.79
N GLY A 73 -19.49 6.64 8.53
CA GLY A 73 -19.06 7.89 9.13
C GLY A 73 -18.79 8.97 8.10
N VAL A 74 -18.05 8.64 7.03
CA VAL A 74 -17.80 9.55 5.91
C VAL A 74 -19.10 9.92 5.18
N GLU A 75 -20.02 8.99 4.98
CA GLU A 75 -21.30 9.29 4.34
C GLU A 75 -22.13 10.28 5.16
N LYS A 76 -22.12 10.13 6.49
CA LYS A 76 -22.93 10.96 7.39
C LYS A 76 -22.30 12.32 7.72
N HIS A 77 -20.97 12.37 7.81
CA HIS A 77 -20.23 13.53 8.35
C HIS A 77 -19.11 14.03 7.44
N GLY A 78 -18.85 13.35 6.32
CA GLY A 78 -17.78 13.71 5.42
C GLY A 78 -18.02 15.06 4.75
N VAL A 79 -16.99 15.90 4.79
CA VAL A 79 -16.97 17.14 4.03
C VAL A 79 -16.49 16.82 2.61
N LYS A 80 -17.27 17.19 1.60
CA LYS A 80 -16.78 17.13 0.22
C LYS A 80 -15.62 18.09 0.07
N LEU A 81 -14.46 17.58 -0.34
CA LEU A 81 -13.33 18.41 -0.75
C LEU A 81 -13.70 19.11 -2.06
N THR A 82 -14.33 20.28 -1.98
CA THR A 82 -14.64 21.12 -3.13
C THR A 82 -13.58 22.21 -3.26
N GLY A 83 -12.88 22.26 -4.39
CA GLY A 83 -11.81 23.23 -4.66
C GLY A 83 -10.63 22.62 -5.43
N GLU A 84 -9.51 23.35 -5.49
CA GLU A 84 -8.28 22.89 -6.16
C GLU A 84 -7.77 21.56 -5.56
N GLU A 85 -7.87 21.38 -4.25
CA GLU A 85 -7.47 20.14 -3.57
C GLU A 85 -8.32 18.92 -3.99
N GLY A 86 -9.62 19.14 -4.20
CA GLY A 86 -10.52 18.11 -4.72
C GLY A 86 -10.17 17.73 -6.16
N GLN A 87 -9.84 18.72 -6.99
CA GLN A 87 -9.41 18.50 -8.38
C GLN A 87 -8.06 17.77 -8.45
N VAL A 88 -7.08 18.17 -7.63
CA VAL A 88 -5.76 17.52 -7.55
C VAL A 88 -5.92 16.06 -7.12
N ARG A 89 -6.69 15.79 -6.06
CA ARG A 89 -6.90 14.42 -5.56
C ARG A 89 -7.63 13.54 -6.58
N GLU A 90 -8.59 14.10 -7.33
CA GLU A 90 -9.27 13.40 -8.41
C GLU A 90 -8.32 13.12 -9.59
N GLN A 91 -7.47 14.07 -9.96
CA GLN A 91 -6.46 13.90 -11.01
C GLN A 91 -5.40 12.86 -10.63
N GLU A 92 -4.91 12.88 -9.38
CA GLU A 92 -3.97 11.88 -8.87
C GLU A 92 -4.59 10.48 -8.80
N SER A 93 -5.85 10.36 -8.37
CA SER A 93 -6.61 9.10 -8.39
C SER A 93 -6.73 8.53 -9.80
N LYS A 94 -7.09 9.37 -10.79
CA LYS A 94 -7.15 8.98 -12.20
C LYS A 94 -5.79 8.54 -12.74
N LYS A 95 -4.70 9.25 -12.40
CA LYS A 95 -3.32 8.88 -12.78
C LYS A 95 -2.91 7.53 -12.19
N ARG A 96 -3.16 7.29 -10.89
CA ARG A 96 -2.84 6.00 -10.23
C ARG A 96 -3.59 4.84 -10.87
N LYS A 97 -4.89 5.03 -11.17
CA LYS A 97 -5.70 4.02 -11.88
C LYS A 97 -5.19 3.77 -13.30
N ALA A 98 -4.81 4.81 -14.04
CA ALA A 98 -4.23 4.67 -15.37
C ALA A 98 -2.89 3.93 -15.36
N HIS A 99 -2.02 4.22 -14.37
CA HIS A 99 -0.75 3.50 -14.19
C HIS A 99 -0.98 2.01 -13.89
N SER A 100 -1.89 1.70 -12.95
CA SER A 100 -2.26 0.32 -12.62
C SER A 100 -2.81 -0.44 -13.83
N LYS A 101 -3.68 0.19 -14.64
CA LYS A 101 -4.24 -0.43 -15.85
C LYS A 101 -3.16 -0.70 -16.90
N LYS A 102 -2.23 0.24 -17.09
CA LYS A 102 -1.10 0.06 -18.00
C LYS A 102 -0.18 -1.09 -17.55
N GLU A 103 0.10 -1.20 -16.26
CA GLU A 103 0.86 -2.33 -15.71
C GLU A 103 0.14 -3.67 -15.91
N GLU A 104 -1.19 -3.72 -15.76
CA GLU A 104 -1.97 -4.92 -16.05
C GLU A 104 -1.95 -5.30 -17.53
N GLU A 105 -2.10 -4.32 -18.42
CA GLU A 105 -2.01 -4.50 -19.88
C GLU A 105 -0.62 -4.99 -20.30
N GLU A 106 0.47 -4.43 -19.74
CA GLU A 106 1.84 -4.89 -19.98
C GLU A 106 2.08 -6.31 -19.43
N ARG A 107 1.56 -6.62 -18.23
CA ARG A 107 1.58 -7.98 -17.67
C ARG A 107 0.78 -8.96 -18.54
N GLN A 108 -0.35 -8.55 -19.10
CA GLN A 108 -1.16 -9.37 -20.01
C GLN A 108 -0.45 -9.60 -21.35
N TRP A 109 0.14 -8.57 -21.93
CA TRP A 109 0.94 -8.66 -23.16
C TRP A 109 2.13 -9.61 -22.99
N SER A 110 2.87 -9.48 -21.89
CA SER A 110 3.99 -10.37 -21.54
C SER A 110 3.56 -11.84 -21.38
N LYS A 111 2.37 -12.10 -20.81
CA LYS A 111 1.79 -13.45 -20.70
C LYS A 111 1.25 -13.97 -22.04
N GLY A 112 0.80 -13.09 -22.94
CA GLY A 112 0.23 -13.43 -24.25
C GLY A 112 1.27 -13.67 -25.36
N SER A 113 2.47 -13.10 -25.29
CA SER A 113 3.53 -13.28 -26.29
C SER A 113 4.17 -14.68 -26.31
N ARG A 114 3.74 -15.61 -25.45
CA ARG A 114 4.26 -16.99 -25.39
C ARG A 114 3.55 -17.95 -26.38
N LYS A 115 3.20 -17.50 -27.59
CA LYS A 115 2.70 -18.35 -28.70
C LYS A 115 3.18 -17.89 -30.08
N ARG A 116 4.35 -18.38 -30.48
CA ARG A 116 4.75 -18.96 -31.81
C ARG A 116 6.23 -18.70 -32.09
N PHE A 117 7.03 -19.75 -31.89
CA PHE A 117 8.15 -20.03 -32.77
C PHE A 117 7.90 -21.45 -33.30
N PRO A 118 7.84 -21.67 -34.63
CA PRO A 118 7.75 -23.02 -35.16
C PRO A 118 9.11 -23.70 -34.95
N GLU A 119 9.11 -24.86 -34.29
CA GLU A 119 10.30 -25.70 -34.13
C GLU A 119 10.74 -26.23 -35.49
N GLU A 120 11.82 -25.68 -36.02
CA GLU A 120 12.55 -26.27 -37.14
C GLU A 120 13.39 -27.44 -36.59
N LYS A 121 13.01 -28.66 -36.97
CA LYS A 121 13.65 -29.90 -36.53
C LYS A 121 15.07 -29.98 -37.08
N SER A 122 16.08 -29.76 -36.23
CA SER A 122 17.46 -30.13 -36.51
C SER A 122 17.67 -31.61 -36.20
N GLU A 123 17.63 -32.47 -37.23
CA GLU A 123 18.04 -33.87 -37.12
C GLU A 123 19.57 -33.97 -36.92
N CYS A 124 19.97 -34.45 -35.74
CA CYS A 124 21.34 -34.86 -35.44
C CYS A 124 21.55 -36.27 -36.00
N VAL A 125 22.45 -36.43 -36.98
CA VAL A 125 22.89 -37.76 -37.48
C VAL A 125 24.23 -38.14 -36.82
N PRO A 126 24.40 -39.36 -36.27
CA PRO A 126 25.60 -39.73 -35.51
C PRO A 126 26.66 -40.51 -36.32
N GLN A 127 27.92 -40.19 -35.99
CA GLN A 127 29.18 -40.97 -36.01
C GLN A 127 29.79 -41.56 -37.30
N GLY A 128 31.10 -41.29 -37.49
CA GLY A 128 31.97 -41.98 -38.45
C GLY A 128 33.48 -41.68 -38.30
N LYS A 129 34.16 -42.51 -37.51
CA LYS A 129 35.59 -42.82 -37.33
C LYS A 129 36.67 -42.14 -38.20
N ARG A 130 37.73 -41.63 -37.53
CA ARG A 130 39.07 -41.32 -38.07
C ARG A 130 40.01 -42.55 -38.00
N GLN A 131 40.60 -42.93 -39.13
CA GLN A 131 41.82 -43.72 -39.39
C GLN A 131 42.04 -43.55 -40.91
N ARG A 132 43.19 -43.22 -41.50
CA ARG A 132 44.62 -43.20 -41.15
C ARG A 132 45.25 -41.93 -41.74
#